data_AF-A0A8X6HJ53-F1
#
_entry.id   AF-A0A8X6HJ53-F1
#
_cell.length_a   1.000
_cell.length_b   1.000
_cell.length_c   1.000
_cell.angle_alpha   90.00
_cell.angle_beta   90.00
_cell.angle_gamma   90.00
#
_symmetry.space_group_name_H-M   'P 1'
#
loop_
_entity.id
_entity.type
_entity.pdbx_description
1 polymer ?
#
loop_
_entity_poly.entity_id
_entity_poly.type
_entity_poly.pdbx_seq_one_letter_code
_entity_poly.pdbx_strand_id
1 'polypeptide(L)'
;MQVIRRLDTGESQSQIVPALNLVTSTTRTILKNKEKIQSSATATTTSSATRIIRSRIEEIEKRLFIWIDKENEYNILLSQSLIMEKGKNF
;
A
#
# COMPACT_ATOMS: atom_id res chain seq x y z
N MET A 1 -0.56 3.85 -14.18
CA MET A 1 -1.66 4.05 -15.14
C MET A 1 -1.14 4.01 -16.58
N GLN A 2 -1.34 2.92 -17.33
CA GLN A 2 -0.74 2.74 -18.66
C GLN A 2 -1.42 3.57 -19.78
N VAL A 3 -2.75 3.76 -19.73
CA VAL A 3 -3.51 4.56 -20.73
C VAL A 3 -3.05 6.01 -20.75
N ILE A 4 -2.96 6.62 -19.57
CA ILE A 4 -2.55 8.03 -19.42
C ILE A 4 -1.09 8.22 -19.85
N ARG A 5 -0.21 7.26 -19.53
CA ARG A 5 1.22 7.32 -19.89
C ARG A 5 1.43 7.23 -21.41
N ARG A 6 0.71 6.34 -22.09
CA ARG A 6 0.75 6.19 -23.55
C ARG A 6 0.22 7.41 -24.31
N LEU A 7 -0.84 8.03 -23.79
CA LEU A 7 -1.38 9.27 -24.34
C LEU A 7 -0.40 10.45 -24.17
N ASP A 8 0.34 10.49 -23.06
CA ASP A 8 1.35 11.52 -22.78
C ASP A 8 2.58 11.40 -23.71
N THR A 9 2.93 10.17 -24.13
CA THR A 9 3.95 9.89 -25.14
C THR A 9 3.55 10.30 -26.57
N GLY A 10 2.32 10.80 -26.77
CA GLY A 10 1.82 11.23 -28.07
C GLY A 10 1.17 10.13 -28.92
N GLU A 11 0.90 8.94 -28.35
CA GLU A 11 0.16 7.90 -29.05
C GLU A 11 -1.32 8.30 -29.20
N SER A 12 -1.87 8.08 -30.39
CA SER A 12 -3.26 8.41 -30.69
C SER A 12 -4.24 7.42 -30.04
N GLN A 13 -5.43 7.89 -29.67
CA GLN A 13 -6.45 7.03 -29.04
C GLN A 13 -6.83 5.82 -29.91
N SER A 14 -6.78 5.98 -31.24
CA SER A 14 -7.02 4.90 -32.21
C SER A 14 -5.99 3.78 -32.15
N GLN A 15 -4.78 4.02 -31.62
CA GLN A 15 -3.75 3.00 -31.40
C GLN A 15 -3.87 2.37 -30.00
N ILE A 16 -4.20 3.17 -29.00
CA ILE A 16 -4.28 2.74 -27.59
C ILE A 16 -5.47 1.81 -27.34
N VAL A 17 -6.63 2.13 -27.93
CA VAL A 17 -7.90 1.37 -27.82
C VAL A 17 -7.71 -0.10 -28.22
N PRO A 18 -7.23 -0.43 -29.43
CA PRO A 18 -6.99 -1.82 -29.82
C PRO A 18 -5.80 -2.45 -29.07
N ALA A 19 -4.74 -1.70 -28.77
CA ALA A 19 -3.57 -2.23 -28.04
C ALA A 19 -3.89 -2.67 -26.61
N LEU A 20 -4.89 -2.05 -25.97
CA LEU A 20 -5.33 -2.38 -24.61
C LEU A 20 -6.66 -3.13 -24.57
N ASN A 21 -7.23 -3.51 -25.72
CA ASN A 21 -8.58 -4.07 -25.82
C ASN A 21 -9.64 -3.26 -25.07
N LEU A 22 -9.52 -1.92 -25.09
CA LEU A 22 -10.43 -1.02 -24.40
C LEU A 22 -11.50 -0.52 -25.36
N VAL A 23 -12.69 -0.24 -24.83
CA VAL A 23 -13.73 0.43 -25.61
C VAL A 23 -13.42 1.93 -25.71
N THR A 24 -13.76 2.54 -26.84
CA THR A 24 -13.58 3.99 -27.10
C THR A 24 -14.27 4.85 -26.03
N SER A 25 -15.44 4.44 -25.56
CA SER A 25 -16.18 5.08 -24.45
C SER A 25 -15.39 5.06 -23.14
N THR A 26 -14.72 3.96 -22.83
CA THR A 26 -13.86 3.82 -21.64
C THR A 26 -12.64 4.73 -21.73
N THR A 27 -11.97 4.78 -22.87
CA THR A 27 -10.81 5.65 -23.10
C THR A 27 -11.19 7.14 -22.98
N ARG A 28 -12.35 7.53 -23.51
CA ARG A 28 -12.88 8.90 -23.39
C ARG A 28 -13.22 9.25 -21.95
N THR A 29 -13.76 8.31 -21.19
CA THR A 29 -14.08 8.49 -19.75
C THR A 29 -12.80 8.63 -18.92
N ILE A 30 -11.78 7.82 -19.21
CA ILE A 30 -10.46 7.93 -18.56
C ILE A 30 -9.82 9.28 -18.88
N LEU A 31 -9.91 9.76 -20.13
CA LEU A 31 -9.39 11.08 -20.50
C LEU A 31 -10.11 12.21 -19.75
N LYS A 32 -11.45 12.17 -19.69
CA LYS A 32 -12.25 13.16 -18.96
C LYS A 32 -11.90 13.19 -17.46
N ASN A 33 -11.51 12.06 -16.90
CA ASN A 33 -11.13 11.93 -15.50
C ASN A 33 -9.62 11.88 -15.29
N LYS A 34 -8.79 12.24 -16.28
CA LYS A 34 -7.31 12.11 -16.24
C LYS A 34 -6.73 12.73 -14.97
N GLU A 35 -7.11 13.96 -14.65
CA GLU A 35 -6.60 14.69 -13.48
C GLU A 35 -7.02 14.04 -12.16
N LYS A 36 -8.30 13.67 -12.03
CA LYS A 36 -8.81 12.95 -10.86
C LYS A 36 -8.11 11.61 -10.66
N ILE A 37 -7.91 10.87 -11.75
CA ILE A 37 -7.22 9.58 -11.73
C ILE A 37 -5.74 9.75 -11.40
N GLN A 38 -5.07 10.80 -11.88
CA GLN A 38 -3.67 11.10 -11.52
C GLN A 38 -3.54 11.44 -10.03
N SER A 39 -4.42 12.30 -9.50
CA SER A 39 -4.43 12.67 -8.08
C SER A 39 -4.78 11.48 -7.17
N SER A 40 -5.71 10.62 -7.58
CA SER A 40 -6.01 9.39 -6.82
C SER A 40 -4.91 8.34 -6.96
N ALA A 41 -4.32 8.17 -8.15
CA ALA A 41 -3.26 7.19 -8.36
C ALA A 41 -1.98 7.55 -7.61
N THR A 42 -1.62 8.83 -7.52
CA THR A 42 -0.49 9.29 -6.71
C THR A 42 -0.70 9.01 -5.22
N ALA A 43 -1.93 9.14 -4.72
CA ALA A 43 -2.27 8.75 -3.35
C ALA A 43 -2.16 7.23 -3.11
N THR A 44 -2.38 6.39 -4.13
CA THR A 44 -2.40 4.93 -4.00
C THR A 44 -1.07 4.24 -4.32
N THR A 45 -0.22 4.82 -5.18
CA THR A 45 0.89 4.06 -5.81
C THR A 45 2.13 3.87 -4.92
N THR A 46 2.33 4.66 -3.86
CA THR A 46 3.62 4.63 -3.11
C THR A 46 3.50 4.22 -1.64
N SER A 47 2.31 3.97 -1.10
CA SER A 47 2.19 3.93 0.37
C SER A 47 1.02 3.13 0.94
N SER A 48 0.54 2.08 0.27
CA SER A 48 -0.44 1.18 0.89
C SER A 48 0.23 -0.07 1.46
N ALA A 49 0.85 -0.92 0.64
CA ALA A 49 1.40 -2.19 1.18
C ALA A 49 2.51 -1.97 2.22
N THR A 50 3.55 -1.18 1.90
CA THR A 50 4.66 -0.92 2.84
C THR A 50 4.23 -0.11 4.06
N ARG A 51 3.28 0.82 3.91
CA ARG A 51 2.74 1.60 5.03
C ARG A 51 1.86 0.76 5.94
N ILE A 52 1.05 -0.14 5.37
CA ILE A 52 0.22 -1.09 6.11
C ILE A 52 1.11 -2.09 6.88
N ILE A 53 2.18 -2.59 6.26
CA ILE A 53 3.15 -3.46 6.94
C ILE A 53 3.82 -2.69 8.08
N ARG A 54 4.30 -1.46 7.83
CA ARG A 54 4.94 -0.63 8.85
C ARG A 54 4.01 -0.28 10.00
N SER A 55 2.77 0.13 9.72
CA SER A 55 1.79 0.46 10.76
C SER A 55 1.43 -0.75 11.61
N ARG A 56 1.39 -1.95 11.01
CA ARG A 56 1.09 -3.19 11.72
C ARG A 56 2.25 -3.61 12.64
N ILE A 57 3.49 -3.43 12.19
CA ILE A 57 4.69 -3.65 13.01
C ILE A 57 4.70 -2.68 14.20
N GLU A 58 4.45 -1.39 13.96
CA GLU A 58 4.43 -0.36 15.01
C GLU A 58 3.35 -0.64 16.09
N GLU A 59 2.20 -1.21 15.71
CA GLU A 59 1.17 -1.60 16.70
C GLU A 59 1.63 -2.79 17.55
N ILE A 60 2.19 -3.82 16.92
CA ILE A 60 2.70 -5.01 17.60
C ILE A 60 3.84 -4.63 18.55
N GLU A 61 4.78 -3.78 18.11
CA GLU A 61 5.90 -3.29 18.93
C GLU A 61 5.40 -2.53 20.17
N LYS A 62 4.37 -1.67 20.03
CA LYS A 62 3.78 -0.97 21.18
C LYS A 62 3.16 -1.93 22.19
N ARG A 63 2.39 -2.92 21.72
CA ARG A 63 1.76 -3.92 22.60
C ARG A 63 2.83 -4.78 23.29
N LEU A 64 3.87 -5.15 22.55
CA LEU A 64 4.99 -5.93 23.04
C LEU A 64 5.80 -5.17 24.09
N PHE A 65 6.04 -3.87 23.89
CA PHE A 65 6.71 -3.03 24.87
C PHE A 65 5.96 -2.97 26.20
N ILE A 66 4.65 -2.73 26.18
CA ILE A 66 3.81 -2.70 27.40
C ILE A 66 3.82 -4.05 28.11
N TRP A 67 3.83 -5.16 27.36
CA TRP A 67 3.90 -6.49 27.95
C TRP A 67 5.27 -6.77 28.57
N ILE A 68 6.37 -6.42 27.90
CA ILE A 68 7.74 -6.56 28.43
C ILE A 68 7.90 -5.76 29.72
N ASP A 69 7.40 -4.53 29.75
CA ASP A 69 7.47 -3.65 30.91
C ASP A 69 6.79 -4.29 32.14
N LYS A 70 5.59 -4.84 31.94
CA LYS A 70 4.88 -5.60 32.99
C LYS A 70 5.64 -6.83 33.46
N GLU A 71 6.15 -7.64 32.55
CA GLU A 71 6.90 -8.87 32.91
C GLU A 71 8.23 -8.54 33.63
N ASN A 72 8.84 -7.41 33.29
CA ASN A 72 10.02 -6.89 33.96
C ASN A 72 9.72 -6.43 35.40
N GLU A 73 8.55 -5.83 35.66
CA GLU A 73 8.08 -5.56 37.03
C GLU A 73 7.93 -6.84 37.86
N TYR A 74 7.56 -7.95 37.23
CA TYR A 74 7.49 -9.27 37.87
C TYR A 74 8.84 -10.01 37.97
N ASN A 75 9.96 -9.37 37.60
CA ASN A 75 11.31 -9.93 37.65
C ASN A 75 11.47 -11.24 36.82
N ILE A 76 10.72 -11.35 35.72
CA ILE A 76 10.75 -12.53 34.85
C ILE A 76 11.89 -12.37 33.85
N LEU A 77 12.72 -13.41 33.72
CA LEU A 77 13.75 -13.49 32.68
C LEU A 77 13.08 -13.69 31.31
N LEU A 78 12.88 -12.58 30.60
CA LEU A 78 12.38 -12.61 29.24
C LEU A 78 13.48 -13.04 28.27
N SER A 79 13.37 -14.26 27.75
CA SER A 79 14.21 -14.72 26.65
C SER A 79 13.71 -14.17 25.32
N GLN A 80 14.63 -13.96 24.37
CA GLN A 80 14.28 -13.48 23.02
C GLN A 80 13.26 -14.40 22.33
N SER A 81 13.32 -15.71 22.58
CA SER A 81 12.36 -16.68 22.04
C SER A 81 10.94 -16.45 22.55
N LEU A 82 10.78 -16.13 23.84
CA LEU A 82 9.47 -15.84 24.44
C LEU A 82 8.89 -14.52 23.91
N ILE A 83 9.73 -13.50 23.74
CA ILE A 83 9.36 -12.21 23.17
C ILE A 83 8.87 -12.38 21.71
N MET A 84 9.58 -13.18 20.90
CA MET A 84 9.15 -13.46 19.52
C MET A 84 7.85 -14.26 19.47
N GLU A 85 7.68 -15.26 20.33
CA GLU A 85 6.44 -16.03 20.42
C GLU A 85 5.26 -15.12 20.78
N LYS A 86 5.46 -14.21 21.74
CA LYS A 86 4.45 -13.23 22.13
C LYS A 86 4.12 -12.27 20.99
N GLY A 87 5.12 -11.76 20.28
CA GLY A 87 4.94 -10.88 19.12
C GLY A 87 4.17 -11.51 17.96
N LYS A 88 4.28 -12.83 17.76
CA LYS A 88 3.49 -13.57 16.76
C LYS A 88 2.03 -13.77 17.17
N ASN A 89 1.76 -13.72 18.48
CA ASN A 89 0.43 -13.92 19.06
C ASN A 89 -0.31 -12.60 19.36
N PHE A 90 0.27 -11.44 19.03
CA PHE A 90 -0.41 -10.13 19.03
C PHE A 90 -1.05 -9.83 17.67
#